data_AF-A0A951UIV5-F1
#
_entry.id   AF-A0A951UIV5-F1
#
_cell.length_a   1.000
_cell.length_b   1.000
_cell.length_c   1.000
_cell.angle_alpha   90.00
_cell.angle_beta   90.00
_cell.angle_gamma   90.00
#
_symmetry.space_group_name_H-M   'P 1'
#
loop_
_entity.id
_entity.type
_entity.pdbx_description
1 polymer ?
#
loop_
_entity_poly.entity_id
_entity_poly.type
_entity_poly.pdbx_seq_one_letter_code
_entity_poly.pdbx_strand_id
1 'polypeptide(L)'
;MDILLHNPIADMYGPDFLLLYGSVILIALLVCGWLVQDPTKNQPLPLIPSEPDPYEIAYLRSGALEVVKVAILNLIQRGYLQITEQFLSLTPKYDDLSELQPLEHQVFSSYSSSPAVKSLDLITEKVQPYCNIYEEQLQNEQLLYAQKWQKSNITVGLIAATIIFSLGGYKFLIALGKGRHNVGFLIGMGVLSIIFILWFVSKRSRLSLRGQAYLQQLQQTFAQSKTKVKLAMILIIF
;
A
#
# COMPACT_ATOMS: atom_id res chain seq x y z
N MET A 1 0.04 42.87 26.71
CA MET A 1 -0.88 41.75 26.40
C MET A 1 -1.96 42.16 25.40
N ASP A 2 -2.17 43.46 25.21
CA ASP A 2 -3.28 44.03 24.44
C ASP A 2 -3.19 43.78 22.92
N ILE A 3 -1.98 43.69 22.36
CA ILE A 3 -1.75 43.44 20.92
C ILE A 3 -2.21 42.03 20.49
N LEU A 4 -2.14 41.03 21.39
CA LEU A 4 -2.59 39.66 21.09
C LEU A 4 -4.12 39.51 21.17
N LEU A 5 -4.79 40.42 21.87
CA LEU A 5 -6.24 40.41 22.07
C LEU A 5 -6.98 41.35 21.10
N HIS A 6 -6.29 42.39 20.62
CA HIS A 6 -6.80 43.36 19.65
C HIS A 6 -6.07 43.22 18.32
N ASN A 7 -6.59 42.35 17.47
CA ASN A 7 -6.17 42.22 16.09
C ASN A 7 -7.40 41.90 15.20
N PRO A 8 -7.33 42.12 13.88
CA PRO A 8 -8.49 41.95 13.00
C PRO A 8 -9.08 40.54 13.04
N ILE A 9 -8.28 39.51 13.35
CA ILE A 9 -8.70 38.12 13.47
C ILE A 9 -9.45 37.86 14.80
N ALA A 10 -9.01 38.48 15.89
CA ALA A 10 -9.56 38.34 17.24
C ALA A 10 -10.90 39.06 17.38
N ASP A 11 -11.01 40.24 16.79
CA ASP A 11 -12.20 41.09 16.84
C ASP A 11 -13.19 40.82 15.70
N MET A 12 -12.80 39.99 14.73
CA MET A 12 -13.66 39.50 13.66
C MET A 12 -14.96 38.89 14.18
N TYR A 13 -16.08 39.22 13.51
CA TYR A 13 -17.39 38.63 13.75
C TYR A 13 -17.36 37.11 13.53
N GLY A 14 -18.10 36.36 14.35
CA GLY A 14 -17.99 34.90 14.42
C GLY A 14 -18.23 34.17 13.09
N PRO A 15 -19.36 34.41 12.41
CA PRO A 15 -19.64 33.88 11.07
C PRO A 15 -18.58 34.21 10.02
N ASP A 16 -18.11 35.47 9.97
CA ASP A 16 -17.08 35.86 9.01
C ASP A 16 -15.77 35.08 9.28
N PHE A 17 -15.42 34.90 10.56
CA PHE A 17 -14.26 34.10 10.92
C PHE A 17 -14.42 32.63 10.49
N LEU A 18 -15.63 32.07 10.63
CA LEU A 18 -15.90 30.70 10.18
C LEU A 18 -15.75 30.55 8.67
N LEU A 19 -16.17 31.55 7.88
CA LEU A 19 -15.95 31.56 6.43
C LEU A 19 -14.46 31.62 6.08
N LEU A 20 -13.69 32.48 6.75
CA LEU A 20 -12.24 32.55 6.57
C LEU A 20 -11.59 31.21 6.95
N TYR A 21 -11.93 30.66 8.11
CA TYR A 21 -11.38 29.41 8.61
C TYR A 21 -11.72 28.23 7.69
N GLY A 22 -12.96 28.15 7.22
CA GLY A 22 -13.39 27.18 6.22
C GLY A 22 -12.63 27.34 4.88
N SER A 23 -12.35 28.57 4.46
CA SER A 23 -11.55 28.84 3.26
C SER A 23 -10.11 28.38 3.43
N VAL A 24 -9.50 28.63 4.59
CA VAL A 24 -8.14 28.15 4.92
C VAL A 24 -8.10 26.63 4.92
N ILE A 25 -9.10 25.97 5.52
CA ILE A 25 -9.23 24.50 5.48
C ILE A 25 -9.34 24.00 4.04
N LEU A 26 -10.22 24.60 3.23
CA LEU A 26 -10.40 24.21 1.84
C LEU A 26 -9.12 24.34 1.02
N ILE A 27 -8.42 25.47 1.16
CA ILE A 27 -7.13 25.70 0.51
C ILE A 27 -6.10 24.68 0.98
N ALA A 28 -6.02 24.42 2.29
CA ALA A 28 -5.10 23.43 2.86
C ALA A 28 -5.38 22.03 2.30
N LEU A 29 -6.66 21.65 2.14
CA LEU A 29 -7.05 20.37 1.53
C LEU A 29 -6.64 20.28 0.06
N LEU A 30 -6.90 21.33 -0.73
CA LEU A 30 -6.53 21.38 -2.15
C LEU A 30 -5.01 21.31 -2.34
N VAL A 31 -4.26 22.10 -1.58
CA VAL A 31 -2.79 22.09 -1.60
C VAL A 31 -2.24 20.74 -1.15
N CYS A 32 -2.80 20.16 -0.08
CA CYS A 32 -2.42 18.83 0.39
C CYS A 32 -2.68 17.78 -0.68
N GLY A 33 -3.85 17.76 -1.31
CA GLY A 33 -4.17 16.83 -2.41
C GLY A 33 -3.28 17.02 -3.64
N TRP A 34 -2.84 18.25 -3.92
CA TRP A 34 -1.94 18.52 -5.05
C TRP A 34 -0.50 18.10 -4.77
N LEU A 35 -0.01 18.29 -3.53
CA LEU A 35 1.34 17.90 -3.11
C LEU A 35 1.46 16.40 -2.82
N VAL A 36 0.40 15.77 -2.32
CA VAL A 36 0.33 14.33 -2.02
C VAL A 36 -0.03 13.59 -3.30
N GLN A 37 0.96 13.44 -4.17
CA GLN A 37 0.84 12.66 -5.40
C GLN A 37 1.93 11.59 -5.47
N ASP A 38 1.61 10.47 -6.12
CA ASP A 38 2.60 9.46 -6.44
C ASP A 38 3.48 9.97 -7.60
N PRO A 39 4.79 10.18 -7.39
CA PRO A 39 5.67 10.72 -8.42
C PRO A 39 5.89 9.75 -9.59
N THR A 40 5.49 8.48 -9.45
CA THR A 40 5.63 7.46 -10.49
C THR A 40 4.49 7.49 -11.51
N LYS A 41 3.43 8.28 -11.28
CA LYS A 41 2.20 8.30 -12.09
C LYS A 41 2.45 8.47 -13.60
N ASN A 42 3.42 9.31 -13.98
CA ASN A 42 3.69 9.66 -15.37
C ASN A 42 4.97 9.01 -15.92
N GLN A 43 5.54 8.05 -15.20
CA GLN A 43 6.74 7.35 -15.65
C GLN A 43 6.39 6.24 -16.64
N PRO A 44 7.26 5.98 -17.64
CA PRO A 44 7.04 4.88 -18.58
C PRO A 44 7.09 3.54 -17.83
N LEU A 45 6.25 2.60 -18.24
CA LEU A 45 6.25 1.25 -17.68
C LEU A 45 7.52 0.50 -18.12
N PRO A 46 8.13 -0.32 -17.23
CA PRO A 46 9.22 -1.20 -17.64
C PRO A 46 8.72 -2.22 -18.68
N LEU A 47 9.64 -2.69 -19.52
CA LEU A 47 9.32 -3.71 -20.53
C LEU A 47 9.08 -5.05 -19.82
N ILE A 48 8.02 -5.75 -20.20
CA ILE A 48 7.74 -7.10 -19.69
C ILE A 48 8.78 -8.04 -20.29
N PRO A 49 9.58 -8.76 -19.46
CA PRO A 49 10.52 -9.77 -19.96
C PRO A 49 9.80 -10.86 -20.75
N SER A 50 10.50 -11.46 -21.73
CA SER A 50 9.95 -12.57 -22.52
C SER A 50 9.56 -13.77 -21.66
N GLU A 51 10.26 -13.99 -20.56
CA GLU A 51 10.01 -15.04 -19.58
C GLU A 51 10.02 -14.42 -18.19
N PRO A 52 8.87 -13.95 -17.69
CA PRO A 52 8.82 -13.27 -16.40
C PRO A 52 8.78 -14.29 -15.26
N ASP A 53 9.50 -13.99 -14.18
CA ASP A 53 9.59 -14.85 -13.01
C ASP A 53 8.23 -14.88 -12.27
N PRO A 54 7.60 -16.07 -12.09
CA PRO A 54 6.33 -16.19 -11.37
C PRO A 54 6.41 -15.72 -9.90
N TYR A 55 7.56 -15.84 -9.24
CA TYR A 55 7.74 -15.38 -7.85
C TYR A 55 7.85 -13.86 -7.76
N GLU A 56 8.47 -13.22 -8.74
CA GLU A 56 8.53 -11.75 -8.82
C GLU A 56 7.12 -11.17 -8.99
N ILE A 57 6.30 -11.72 -9.89
CA ILE A 57 4.90 -11.31 -10.09
C ILE A 57 4.08 -11.53 -8.82
N ALA A 58 4.27 -12.66 -8.15
CA ALA A 58 3.60 -12.96 -6.88
C ALA A 58 4.00 -11.95 -5.80
N TYR A 59 5.29 -11.64 -5.68
CA TYR A 59 5.78 -10.61 -4.78
C TYR A 59 5.19 -9.26 -5.12
N LEU A 60 5.13 -8.87 -6.39
CA LEU A 60 4.50 -7.61 -6.80
C LEU A 60 3.03 -7.56 -6.37
N ARG A 61 2.25 -8.62 -6.56
CA ARG A 61 0.82 -8.64 -6.24
C ARG A 61 0.51 -8.44 -4.76
N SER A 62 1.13 -9.19 -3.86
CA SER A 62 0.78 -9.14 -2.43
C SER A 62 1.94 -9.45 -1.47
N GLY A 63 3.18 -9.41 -1.96
CA GLY A 63 4.38 -9.66 -1.17
C GLY A 63 4.65 -11.13 -0.93
N ALA A 64 5.44 -11.42 0.10
CA ALA A 64 5.96 -12.76 0.37
C ALA A 64 4.88 -13.83 0.57
N LEU A 65 3.71 -13.47 1.11
CA LEU A 65 2.60 -14.42 1.29
C LEU A 65 2.15 -15.04 -0.04
N GLU A 66 2.07 -14.24 -1.11
CA GLU A 66 1.67 -14.74 -2.42
C GLU A 66 2.80 -15.56 -3.05
N VAL A 67 4.07 -15.19 -2.82
CA VAL A 67 5.23 -16.00 -3.21
C VAL A 67 5.16 -17.39 -2.60
N VAL A 68 4.83 -17.50 -1.31
CA VAL A 68 4.65 -18.79 -0.63
C VAL A 68 3.53 -19.61 -1.28
N LYS A 69 2.40 -19.01 -1.64
CA LYS A 69 1.31 -19.73 -2.32
C LYS A 69 1.74 -20.25 -3.69
N VAL A 70 2.48 -19.45 -4.47
CA VAL A 70 3.01 -19.87 -5.76
C VAL A 70 4.04 -20.97 -5.61
N ALA A 71 4.93 -20.89 -4.61
CA ALA A 71 5.88 -21.95 -4.29
C ALA A 71 5.17 -23.26 -3.91
N ILE A 72 4.13 -23.20 -3.06
CA ILE A 72 3.31 -24.38 -2.73
C ILE A 72 2.67 -24.97 -4.00
N LEU A 73 2.12 -24.14 -4.88
CA LEU A 73 1.51 -24.60 -6.13
C LEU A 73 2.55 -25.29 -7.04
N ASN A 74 3.74 -24.72 -7.18
CA ASN A 74 4.82 -25.31 -7.98
C ASN A 74 5.30 -26.64 -7.37
N LEU A 75 5.43 -26.72 -6.05
CA LEU A 75 5.74 -27.97 -5.34
C LEU A 75 4.68 -29.04 -5.54
N ILE A 76 3.39 -28.68 -5.58
CA ILE A 76 2.30 -29.61 -5.88
C ILE A 76 2.36 -30.07 -7.34
N GLN A 77 2.55 -29.15 -8.29
CA GLN A 77 2.61 -29.47 -9.72
C GLN A 77 3.78 -30.40 -10.06
N ARG A 78 4.93 -30.21 -9.39
CA ARG A 78 6.11 -31.07 -9.52
C ARG A 78 6.01 -32.36 -8.69
N GLY A 79 4.96 -32.53 -7.90
CA GLY A 79 4.68 -33.75 -7.14
C GLY A 79 5.43 -33.87 -5.81
N TYR A 80 6.06 -32.81 -5.31
CA TYR A 80 6.74 -32.80 -4.00
C TYR A 80 5.75 -32.69 -2.82
N LEU A 81 4.59 -32.06 -3.06
CA LEU A 81 3.51 -31.95 -2.09
C LEU A 81 2.22 -32.52 -2.67
N GLN A 82 1.43 -33.20 -1.83
CA GLN A 82 0.10 -33.69 -2.18
C GLN A 82 -0.94 -33.12 -1.21
N ILE A 83 -2.10 -32.77 -1.73
CA ILE A 83 -3.26 -32.38 -0.92
C ILE A 83 -3.97 -33.68 -0.53
N THR A 84 -3.90 -34.05 0.75
CA THR A 84 -4.60 -35.23 1.30
C THR A 84 -5.72 -34.76 2.20
N GLU A 85 -6.97 -35.04 1.80
CA GLU A 85 -8.26 -34.76 2.44
C GLU A 85 -8.49 -33.33 3.00
N GLN A 86 -7.63 -32.82 3.89
CA GLN A 86 -7.67 -31.45 4.43
C GLN A 86 -6.28 -30.83 4.71
N PHE A 87 -5.17 -31.54 4.46
CA PHE A 87 -3.81 -31.07 4.78
C PHE A 87 -2.82 -31.29 3.63
N LEU A 88 -1.82 -30.39 3.54
CA LEU A 88 -0.67 -30.57 2.67
C LEU A 88 0.26 -31.61 3.29
N SER A 89 0.43 -32.73 2.60
CA SER A 89 1.31 -33.83 3.00
C SER A 89 2.48 -33.96 2.02
N LEU A 90 3.64 -34.38 2.53
CA LEU A 90 4.79 -34.69 1.69
C LEU A 90 4.50 -35.92 0.84
N THR A 91 4.90 -35.89 -0.43
CA THR A 91 4.86 -37.09 -1.27
C THR A 91 6.03 -38.01 -0.88
N PRO A 92 5.80 -39.29 -0.56
CA PRO A 92 6.85 -40.19 -0.06
C PRO A 92 7.91 -40.62 -1.09
N LYS A 93 8.00 -39.97 -2.26
CA LYS A 93 8.64 -40.56 -3.45
C LYS A 93 9.60 -39.63 -4.22
N TYR A 94 10.24 -38.67 -3.56
CA TYR A 94 11.25 -37.84 -4.23
C TYR A 94 12.40 -37.44 -3.29
N ASP A 95 13.58 -38.00 -3.55
CA ASP A 95 14.84 -37.72 -2.82
C ASP A 95 15.71 -36.64 -3.49
N ASP A 96 15.40 -36.27 -4.74
CA ASP A 96 16.19 -35.26 -5.46
C ASP A 96 15.63 -33.85 -5.25
N LEU A 97 16.24 -33.14 -4.29
CA LEU A 97 15.95 -31.74 -3.97
C LEU A 97 16.83 -30.77 -4.78
N SER A 98 17.69 -31.26 -5.66
CA SER A 98 18.69 -30.45 -6.38
C SER A 98 18.07 -29.47 -7.38
N GLU A 99 16.85 -29.74 -7.85
CA GLU A 99 16.10 -28.89 -8.78
C GLU A 99 15.24 -27.82 -8.10
N LEU A 100 15.16 -27.82 -6.77
CA LEU A 100 14.38 -26.85 -6.02
C LEU A 100 15.14 -25.54 -5.87
N GLN A 101 14.44 -24.43 -6.10
CA GLN A 101 15.01 -23.12 -5.78
C GLN A 101 15.16 -22.96 -4.26
N PRO A 102 16.09 -22.10 -3.78
CA PRO A 102 16.31 -21.90 -2.34
C PRO A 102 15.05 -21.54 -1.56
N LEU A 103 14.15 -20.75 -2.16
CA LEU A 103 12.86 -20.39 -1.54
C LEU A 103 11.92 -21.60 -1.43
N GLU A 104 11.92 -22.49 -2.42
CA GLU A 104 11.08 -23.69 -2.44
C GLU A 104 11.57 -24.72 -1.43
N HIS A 105 12.90 -24.85 -1.27
CA HIS A 105 13.49 -25.68 -0.23
C HIS A 105 13.09 -25.21 1.18
N GLN A 106 12.98 -23.89 1.39
CA GLN A 106 12.52 -23.35 2.67
C GLN A 106 11.03 -23.61 2.93
N VAL A 107 10.20 -23.52 1.89
CA VAL A 107 8.78 -23.89 1.98
C VAL A 107 8.65 -25.39 2.25
N PHE A 108 9.36 -26.23 1.49
CA PHE A 108 9.35 -27.68 1.63
C PHE A 108 9.79 -28.13 3.03
N SER A 109 10.96 -27.68 3.50
CA SER A 109 11.46 -28.00 4.85
C SER A 109 10.51 -27.56 5.96
N SER A 110 9.74 -26.48 5.74
CA SER A 110 8.70 -26.06 6.67
C SER A 110 7.57 -27.08 6.78
N TYR A 111 7.20 -27.79 5.71
CA TYR A 111 6.23 -28.89 5.80
C TYR A 111 6.86 -30.19 6.32
N SER A 112 8.15 -30.44 6.06
CA SER A 112 8.85 -31.65 6.54
C SER A 112 9.04 -31.72 8.04
N SER A 113 9.32 -30.59 8.71
CA SER A 113 9.56 -30.61 10.17
C SER A 113 8.28 -30.70 11.02
N SER A 114 7.10 -30.41 10.47
CA SER A 114 5.82 -30.59 11.17
C SER A 114 4.65 -30.55 10.15
N PRO A 115 4.03 -31.69 9.83
CA PRO A 115 2.95 -31.79 8.83
C PRO A 115 1.61 -31.15 9.26
N ALA A 116 1.45 -30.83 10.55
CA ALA A 116 0.18 -30.37 11.10
C ALA A 116 0.12 -28.83 11.15
N VAL A 117 -0.58 -28.23 10.19
CA VAL A 117 -1.12 -26.85 10.22
C VAL A 117 -0.10 -25.78 10.64
N LYS A 118 0.88 -25.51 9.79
CA LYS A 118 1.64 -24.26 9.91
C LYS A 118 0.82 -23.11 9.33
N SER A 119 0.68 -22.03 10.11
CA SER A 119 0.13 -20.78 9.58
C SER A 119 1.03 -20.32 8.43
N LEU A 120 0.40 -19.92 7.32
CA LEU A 120 1.11 -19.36 6.16
C LEU A 120 1.99 -18.18 6.58
N ASP A 121 1.61 -17.45 7.63
CA ASP A 121 2.37 -16.34 8.18
C ASP A 121 3.75 -16.75 8.70
N LEU A 122 3.87 -17.88 9.42
CA LEU A 122 5.15 -18.38 9.91
C LEU A 122 6.08 -18.83 8.78
N ILE A 123 5.51 -19.42 7.72
CA ILE A 123 6.28 -19.79 6.52
C ILE A 123 6.71 -18.52 5.79
N THR A 124 5.82 -17.54 5.70
CA THR A 124 6.09 -16.24 5.06
C THR A 124 7.25 -15.53 5.74
N GLU A 125 7.30 -15.51 7.07
CA GLU A 125 8.42 -14.92 7.83
C GLU A 125 9.75 -15.61 7.51
N LYS A 126 9.75 -16.94 7.39
CA LYS A 126 10.94 -17.72 7.02
C LYS A 126 11.38 -17.54 5.57
N VAL A 127 10.45 -17.26 4.67
CA VAL A 127 10.71 -17.06 3.23
C VAL A 127 11.08 -15.60 2.93
N GLN A 128 10.69 -14.65 3.78
CA GLN A 128 10.93 -13.22 3.62
C GLN A 128 12.38 -12.85 3.23
N PRO A 129 13.45 -13.45 3.81
CA PRO A 129 14.82 -13.12 3.43
C PRO A 129 15.15 -13.44 1.97
N TYR A 130 14.55 -14.49 1.41
CA TYR A 130 14.74 -14.89 0.01
C TYR A 130 13.97 -13.98 -0.96
N CYS A 131 12.93 -13.31 -0.47
CA CYS A 131 12.15 -12.34 -1.26
C CYS A 131 12.83 -10.96 -1.37
N ASN A 132 13.91 -10.72 -0.63
CA ASN A 132 14.59 -9.41 -0.61
C ASN A 132 15.11 -9.01 -2.00
N ILE A 133 15.53 -9.97 -2.82
CA ILE A 133 16.00 -9.73 -4.19
C ILE A 133 14.86 -9.13 -5.04
N TYR A 134 13.67 -9.75 -4.98
CA TYR A 134 12.48 -9.24 -5.67
C TYR A 134 12.03 -7.89 -5.13
N GLU A 135 12.11 -7.69 -3.81
CA GLU A 135 11.80 -6.39 -3.22
C GLU A 135 12.73 -5.30 -3.72
N GLU A 136 14.04 -5.55 -3.72
CA GLU A 136 15.04 -4.59 -4.16
C GLU A 136 14.88 -4.25 -5.65
N GLN A 137 14.67 -5.25 -6.51
CA GLN A 137 14.40 -5.04 -7.94
C GLN A 137 13.15 -4.17 -8.15
N LEU A 138 12.02 -4.53 -7.53
CA LEU A 138 10.77 -3.81 -7.69
C LEU A 138 10.79 -2.41 -7.05
N GLN A 139 11.61 -2.21 -6.00
CA GLN A 139 11.89 -0.87 -5.45
C GLN A 139 12.74 -0.03 -6.41
N ASN A 140 13.79 -0.62 -7.01
CA ASN A 140 14.66 0.04 -7.99
C ASN A 140 13.88 0.47 -9.24
N GLU A 141 12.93 -0.35 -9.68
CA GLU A 141 12.01 -0.04 -10.77
C GLU A 141 10.88 0.93 -10.38
N GLN A 142 10.80 1.32 -9.11
CA GLN A 142 9.75 2.20 -8.57
C GLN A 142 8.33 1.64 -8.71
N LEU A 143 8.18 0.31 -8.73
CA LEU A 143 6.89 -0.38 -8.75
C LEU A 143 6.30 -0.53 -7.33
N LEU A 144 7.16 -0.52 -6.31
CA LEU A 144 6.76 -0.44 -4.91
C LEU A 144 6.71 1.01 -4.44
N TYR A 145 5.73 1.32 -3.58
CA TYR A 145 5.57 2.66 -3.02
C TYR A 145 6.68 2.93 -2.00
N ALA A 146 7.59 3.85 -2.34
CA ALA A 146 8.75 4.12 -1.52
C ALA A 146 8.38 4.81 -0.19
N GLN A 147 8.98 4.37 0.90
CA GLN A 147 8.75 4.96 2.24
C GLN A 147 9.07 6.46 2.30
N LYS A 148 10.01 6.94 1.47
CA LYS A 148 10.37 8.36 1.37
C LYS A 148 9.18 9.24 0.96
N TRP A 149 8.33 8.76 0.05
CA TRP A 149 7.14 9.49 -0.41
C TRP A 149 6.09 9.53 0.68
N GLN A 150 5.90 8.42 1.39
CA GLN A 150 4.99 8.37 2.54
C GLN A 150 5.40 9.36 3.63
N LYS A 151 6.70 9.41 4.00
CA LYS A 151 7.20 10.38 4.98
C LYS A 151 6.93 11.82 4.52
N SER A 152 7.23 12.14 3.26
CA SER A 152 6.96 13.47 2.69
C SER A 152 5.47 13.83 2.76
N ASN A 153 4.58 12.91 2.42
CA ASN A 153 3.13 13.14 2.44
C ASN A 153 2.63 13.39 3.87
N ILE A 154 3.12 12.62 4.85
CA ILE A 154 2.81 12.82 6.26
C ILE A 154 3.32 14.19 6.72
N THR A 155 4.53 14.61 6.33
CA THR A 155 5.05 15.93 6.65
C THR A 155 4.16 17.05 6.11
N VAL A 156 3.72 16.95 4.85
CA VAL A 156 2.76 17.91 4.26
C VAL A 156 1.45 17.94 5.05
N GLY A 157 0.89 16.77 5.39
CA GLY A 157 -0.32 16.68 6.19
C GLY A 157 -0.17 17.26 7.60
N LEU A 158 0.98 17.05 8.25
CA LEU A 158 1.30 17.64 9.55
C LEU A 158 1.38 19.16 9.47
N ILE A 159 2.02 19.73 8.45
CA ILE A 159 2.08 21.18 8.23
C ILE A 159 0.66 21.75 8.09
N ALA A 160 -0.18 21.13 7.25
CA ALA A 160 -1.57 21.54 7.07
C ALA A 160 -2.38 21.45 8.38
N ALA A 161 -2.23 20.36 9.14
CA ALA A 161 -2.87 20.17 10.43
C ALA A 161 -2.42 21.23 11.45
N THR A 162 -1.13 21.57 11.49
CA THR A 162 -0.60 22.64 12.34
C THR A 162 -1.22 23.99 12.01
N ILE A 163 -1.33 24.35 10.73
CA ILE A 163 -1.97 25.61 10.31
C ILE A 163 -3.43 25.68 10.80
N ILE A 164 -4.20 24.61 10.57
CA ILE A 164 -5.62 24.52 10.96
C ILE A 164 -5.76 24.57 12.49
N PHE A 165 -4.91 23.85 13.21
CA PHE A 165 -4.92 23.81 14.67
C PHE A 165 -4.52 25.16 15.28
N SER A 166 -3.46 25.80 14.78
CA SER A 166 -3.00 27.10 15.27
C SER A 166 -4.05 28.19 15.07
N LEU A 167 -4.67 28.26 13.88
CA LEU A 167 -5.69 29.28 13.59
C LEU A 167 -6.98 29.05 14.39
N GLY A 168 -7.47 27.81 14.43
CA GLY A 168 -8.67 27.45 15.21
C GLY A 168 -8.45 27.59 16.72
N GLY A 169 -7.30 27.12 17.21
CA GLY A 169 -6.90 27.22 18.61
C GLY A 169 -6.76 28.67 19.08
N TYR A 170 -6.17 29.53 18.26
CA TYR A 170 -6.08 30.96 18.56
C TYR A 170 -7.45 31.60 18.77
N LYS A 171 -8.41 31.37 17.86
CA LYS A 171 -9.78 31.92 18.01
C LYS A 171 -10.54 31.28 19.16
N PHE A 172 -10.32 30.00 19.42
CA PHE A 172 -10.92 29.31 20.56
C PHE A 172 -10.46 29.91 21.90
N LEU A 173 -9.17 30.17 22.07
CA LEU A 173 -8.63 30.83 23.27
C LEU A 173 -9.22 32.24 23.48
N ILE A 174 -9.37 33.01 22.40
CA ILE A 174 -10.02 34.33 22.48
C ILE A 174 -11.50 34.21 22.85
N ALA A 175 -12.21 33.23 22.30
CA ALA A 175 -13.61 33.02 22.62
C ALA A 175 -13.80 32.65 24.10
N LEU A 176 -12.93 31.79 24.64
CA LEU A 176 -12.88 31.48 26.07
C LEU A 176 -12.61 32.74 26.91
N GLY A 177 -11.60 33.54 26.53
CA GLY A 177 -11.28 34.79 27.23
C GLY A 177 -12.40 35.83 27.18
N LYS A 178 -13.23 35.83 26.12
CA LYS A 178 -14.41 36.69 25.97
C LYS A 178 -15.69 36.07 26.56
N GLY A 179 -15.61 34.93 27.25
CA GLY A 179 -16.77 34.25 27.84
C GLY A 179 -17.79 33.73 26.83
N ARG A 180 -17.38 33.47 25.59
CA ARG A 180 -18.25 32.99 24.50
C ARG A 180 -18.23 31.46 24.46
N HIS A 181 -19.41 30.86 24.49
CA HIS A 181 -19.56 29.40 24.59
C HIS A 181 -19.96 28.74 23.25
N ASN A 182 -20.34 29.55 22.25
CA ASN A 182 -20.79 29.09 20.94
C ASN A 182 -19.61 28.75 20.00
N VAL A 183 -18.73 27.85 20.43
CA VAL A 183 -17.50 27.45 19.72
C VAL A 183 -17.54 26.01 19.18
N GLY A 184 -18.65 25.29 19.38
CA GLY A 184 -18.78 23.90 18.98
C GLY A 184 -18.54 23.66 17.49
N PHE A 185 -19.07 24.52 16.62
CA PHE A 185 -18.86 24.41 15.17
C PHE A 185 -17.40 24.59 14.74
N LEU A 186 -16.69 25.53 15.37
CA LEU A 186 -15.25 25.75 15.15
C LEU A 186 -14.45 24.48 15.47
N ILE A 187 -14.71 23.89 16.65
CA ILE A 187 -14.03 22.68 17.11
C ILE A 187 -14.35 21.52 16.18
N GLY A 188 -15.63 21.30 15.86
CA GLY A 188 -16.07 20.20 15.01
C GLY A 188 -15.42 20.26 13.62
N MET A 189 -15.46 21.42 12.96
CA MET A 189 -14.86 21.59 11.65
C MET A 189 -13.33 21.42 11.68
N GLY A 190 -12.65 21.97 12.67
CA GLY A 190 -11.19 21.82 12.82
C GLY A 190 -10.77 20.38 13.06
N VAL A 191 -11.43 19.69 14.00
CA VAL A 191 -11.13 18.28 14.34
C VAL A 191 -11.40 17.36 13.15
N LEU A 192 -12.58 17.46 12.52
CA LEU A 192 -12.92 16.64 11.35
C LEU A 192 -11.94 16.85 10.20
N SER A 193 -11.51 18.09 9.96
CA SER A 193 -10.56 18.41 8.90
C SER A 193 -9.18 17.82 9.17
N ILE A 194 -8.68 17.91 10.41
CA ILE A 194 -7.39 17.32 10.81
C ILE A 194 -7.45 15.79 10.68
N ILE A 195 -8.51 15.15 11.18
CA ILE A 195 -8.69 13.70 11.05
C ILE A 195 -8.69 13.30 9.58
N PHE A 196 -9.44 14.02 8.74
CA PHE A 196 -9.50 13.74 7.31
C PHE A 196 -8.13 13.88 6.63
N ILE A 197 -7.39 14.95 6.90
CA ILE A 197 -6.04 15.17 6.35
C ILE A 197 -5.10 14.05 6.76
N LEU A 198 -5.04 13.73 8.05
CA LEU A 198 -4.14 12.69 8.56
C LEU A 198 -4.50 11.32 8.01
N TRP A 199 -5.78 10.99 7.89
CA TRP A 199 -6.24 9.76 7.25
C TRP A 199 -5.84 9.72 5.77
N PHE A 200 -6.06 10.81 5.03
CA PHE A 200 -5.77 10.91 3.61
C PHE A 200 -4.26 10.74 3.32
N VAL A 201 -3.40 11.42 4.05
CA VAL A 201 -1.94 11.33 3.85
C VAL A 201 -1.32 10.04 4.40
N SER A 202 -1.99 9.38 5.35
CA SER A 202 -1.53 8.11 5.92
C SER A 202 -1.96 6.90 5.10
N LYS A 203 -2.88 7.06 4.14
CA LYS A 203 -3.34 5.97 3.27
C LYS A 203 -2.18 5.44 2.43
N ARG A 204 -1.64 4.29 2.86
CA ARG A 204 -0.51 3.63 2.20
C ARG A 204 -1.02 2.59 1.20
N SER A 205 -0.69 2.78 -0.07
CA SER A 205 -0.69 1.68 -1.04
C SER A 205 0.68 1.01 -1.01
N ARG A 206 0.74 -0.32 -1.07
CA ARG A 206 2.02 -1.03 -1.23
C ARG A 206 2.60 -0.82 -2.62
N LEU A 207 1.74 -0.84 -3.63
CA LEU A 207 2.10 -0.59 -5.02
C LEU A 207 2.08 0.91 -5.29
N SER A 208 3.08 1.39 -6.02
CA SER A 208 3.00 2.70 -6.65
C SER A 208 1.95 2.69 -7.77
N LEU A 209 1.51 3.86 -8.24
CA LEU A 209 0.62 3.95 -9.40
C LEU A 209 1.26 3.27 -10.63
N ARG A 210 2.58 3.40 -10.79
CA ARG A 210 3.33 2.68 -11.82
C ARG A 210 3.29 1.16 -11.62
N GLY A 211 3.45 0.69 -10.39
CA GLY A 211 3.33 -0.73 -10.03
C GLY A 211 1.94 -1.30 -10.33
N GLN A 212 0.87 -0.55 -10.03
CA GLN A 212 -0.50 -0.94 -10.36
C GLN A 212 -0.72 -1.03 -11.87
N ALA A 213 -0.25 -0.03 -12.62
CA ALA A 213 -0.35 -0.02 -14.08
C ALA A 213 0.46 -1.16 -14.72
N TYR A 214 1.67 -1.45 -14.21
CA TYR A 214 2.49 -2.57 -14.67
C TYR A 214 1.81 -3.92 -14.39
N LEU A 215 1.28 -4.12 -13.18
CA LEU A 215 0.55 -5.34 -12.84
C LEU A 215 -0.70 -5.53 -13.71
N GLN A 216 -1.42 -4.44 -14.02
CA GLN A 216 -2.56 -4.47 -14.93
C GLN A 216 -2.13 -4.84 -16.36
N GLN A 217 -1.02 -4.30 -16.85
CA GLN A 217 -0.46 -4.64 -18.16
C GLN A 217 -0.04 -6.11 -18.24
N LEU A 218 0.60 -6.64 -17.19
CA LEU A 218 0.93 -8.06 -17.08
C LEU A 218 -0.33 -8.93 -17.17
N GLN A 219 -1.35 -8.62 -16.38
CA GLN A 219 -2.62 -9.37 -16.39
C GLN A 219 -3.28 -9.39 -17.77
N GLN A 220 -3.30 -8.25 -18.46
CA GLN A 220 -3.86 -8.14 -19.81
C GLN A 220 -3.06 -8.97 -20.82
N THR A 221 -1.73 -8.89 -20.77
CA THR A 221 -0.84 -9.63 -21.68
C THR A 221 -1.03 -11.14 -21.53
N PHE A 222 -1.05 -11.65 -20.29
CA PHE A 222 -1.24 -13.08 -20.03
C PHE A 222 -2.65 -13.58 -20.33
N ALA A 223 -3.69 -12.76 -20.11
CA ALA A 223 -5.05 -13.12 -20.48
C ALA A 223 -5.19 -13.32 -22.00
N GLN A 224 -4.56 -12.46 -22.79
CA GLN A 224 -4.52 -12.59 -24.24
C GLN A 224 -3.76 -13.84 -24.69
N SER A 225 -2.59 -14.12 -24.10
CA SER A 225 -1.82 -15.33 -24.41
C SER A 225 -2.58 -16.62 -24.11
N LYS A 226 -3.27 -16.71 -22.96
CA LYS A 226 -4.12 -17.88 -22.64
C LYS A 226 -5.23 -18.09 -23.66
N THR A 227 -5.83 -16.99 -24.14
CA THR A 227 -6.90 -17.04 -25.14
C THR A 227 -6.37 -17.54 -26.48
N LYS A 228 -5.22 -17.03 -26.92
CA LYS A 228 -4.54 -17.47 -28.15
C LYS A 228 -4.15 -18.95 -28.10
N VAL A 229 -3.58 -19.40 -26.98
CA VAL A 229 -3.21 -20.83 -26.79
C VAL A 229 -4.46 -21.70 -26.82
N LYS A 230 -5.55 -21.30 -26.15
CA LYS A 230 -6.83 -22.05 -26.16
C LYS A 230 -7.41 -22.13 -27.58
N LEU A 231 -7.38 -21.04 -28.35
CA LEU A 231 -7.81 -21.00 -29.74
C LEU A 231 -6.95 -21.88 -30.65
N ALA A 232 -5.62 -21.83 -30.51
CA ALA A 232 -4.70 -22.68 -31.26
C ALA A 232 -4.92 -24.17 -30.93
N MET A 233 -5.16 -24.50 -29.66
CA MET A 233 -5.43 -25.87 -29.23
C MET A 233 -6.75 -26.40 -29.80
N ILE A 234 -7.79 -25.54 -29.90
CA ILE A 234 -9.05 -25.87 -30.59
C ILE A 234 -8.79 -26.12 -32.09
N LEU A 235 -7.98 -25.28 -32.74
CA LEU A 235 -7.69 -25.38 -34.16
C LEU A 235 -6.81 -26.57 -34.56
N ILE A 236 -6.09 -27.18 -33.60
CA ILE A 236 -5.30 -28.41 -33.79
C ILE A 236 -6.18 -29.67 -33.62
N ILE A 237 -7.31 -29.56 -32.92
CA ILE A 237 -8.24 -30.67 -32.64
C ILE A 237 -9.31 -30.82 -33.75
N PHE A 238 -9.47 -29.80 -34.61
CA PHE A 238 -10.32 -29.82 -35.80
C PHE A 238 -9.48 -29.94 -37.07
#